data_AF-A0A853F2H7-F1
#
_entry.id   AF-A0A853F2H7-F1
#
_cell.length_a   1.000
_cell.length_b   1.000
_cell.length_c   1.000
_cell.angle_alpha   90.00
_cell.angle_beta   90.00
_cell.angle_gamma   90.00
#
_symmetry.space_group_name_H-M   'P 1'
#
loop_
_entity.id
_entity.type
_entity.pdbx_description
1 polymer ?
#
loop_
_entity_poly.entity_id
_entity_poly.type
_entity_poly.pdbx_seq_one_letter_code
_entity_poly.pdbx_strand_id
1 'polypeptide(L)'
;MVQVLKFNQSASKIQVDMGQPAFDTHITRALVHKSKTFNQLLGVDDYLQTIDYVSMGNPHCVIFSDQISKQITCKLGAVIENYTLFPNKTNVQFAKVVNQHTIQLEIWERGAGYTLSSGSSSCAVVAVAIKKV
;
A
#
# COMPACT_ATOMS: atom_id res chain seq x y z
N MET A 1 -15.57 -1.36 8.93
CA MET A 1 -15.41 -2.32 10.04
C MET A 1 -14.92 -3.62 9.41
N VAL A 2 -13.90 -4.28 9.96
CA VAL A 2 -13.38 -5.55 9.44
C VAL A 2 -14.19 -6.70 10.05
N GLN A 3 -14.68 -7.65 9.25
CA GLN A 3 -15.53 -8.75 9.73
C GLN A 3 -15.12 -10.09 9.13
N VAL A 4 -15.07 -11.14 9.97
CA VAL A 4 -14.87 -12.52 9.49
C VAL A 4 -16.17 -13.04 8.90
N LEU A 5 -16.14 -13.48 7.65
CA LEU A 5 -17.31 -13.99 6.94
C LEU A 5 -17.43 -15.51 7.02
N LYS A 6 -16.32 -16.23 6.84
CA LYS A 6 -16.34 -17.69 6.70
C LYS A 6 -14.99 -18.33 7.00
N PHE A 7 -15.04 -19.55 7.52
CA PHE A 7 -13.94 -20.52 7.53
C PHE A 7 -14.24 -21.64 6.54
N ASN A 8 -13.22 -22.18 5.86
CA ASN A 8 -13.39 -23.45 5.16
C ASN A 8 -13.52 -24.61 6.17
N GLN A 9 -13.98 -25.78 5.71
CA GLN A 9 -14.25 -26.93 6.60
C GLN A 9 -13.05 -27.35 7.45
N SER A 10 -11.83 -27.20 6.93
CA SER A 10 -10.60 -27.52 7.65
C SER A 10 -10.01 -26.36 8.46
N ALA A 11 -10.69 -25.19 8.50
CA ALA A 11 -10.21 -23.94 9.10
C ALA A 11 -8.82 -23.45 8.63
N SER A 12 -8.32 -23.94 7.49
CA SER A 12 -7.05 -23.52 6.90
C SER A 12 -7.15 -22.24 6.06
N LYS A 13 -8.37 -21.79 5.78
CA LYS A 13 -8.65 -20.52 5.09
C LYS A 13 -9.78 -19.78 5.78
N ILE A 14 -9.60 -18.48 5.88
CA ILE A 14 -10.55 -17.51 6.42
C ILE A 14 -10.84 -16.49 5.33
N GLN A 15 -12.13 -16.16 5.17
CA GLN A 15 -12.57 -15.04 4.35
C GLN A 15 -12.96 -13.89 5.27
N VAL A 16 -12.41 -12.70 4.99
CA VAL A 16 -12.62 -11.48 5.76
C VAL A 16 -13.18 -10.41 4.84
N ASP A 17 -14.25 -9.74 5.28
CA ASP A 17 -14.66 -8.46 4.74
C ASP A 17 -13.74 -7.38 5.31
N MET A 18 -12.92 -6.79 4.45
CA MET A 18 -11.97 -5.74 4.80
C MET A 18 -12.60 -4.34 4.79
N GLY A 19 -13.87 -4.24 4.41
CA GLY A 19 -14.55 -2.97 4.16
C GLY A 19 -14.16 -2.33 2.84
N GLN A 20 -14.48 -1.05 2.69
CA GLN A 20 -14.26 -0.29 1.46
C GLN A 20 -12.95 0.51 1.51
N PRO A 21 -12.14 0.51 0.43
CA PRO A 21 -10.97 1.36 0.32
C PRO A 21 -11.37 2.84 0.22
N ALA A 22 -10.67 3.70 0.94
CA ALA A 22 -10.87 5.14 0.91
C ALA A 22 -9.71 5.84 0.18
N PHE A 23 -10.04 6.72 -0.78
CA PHE A 23 -9.09 7.45 -1.62
C PHE A 23 -9.14 8.97 -1.41
N ASP A 24 -9.74 9.41 -0.31
CA ASP A 24 -9.80 10.83 0.06
C ASP A 24 -8.53 11.20 0.87
N THR A 25 -7.91 12.33 0.53
CA THR A 25 -6.75 12.89 1.23
C THR A 25 -7.04 13.22 2.70
N HIS A 26 -8.28 13.61 3.02
CA HIS A 26 -8.70 13.87 4.41
C HIS A 26 -8.72 12.60 5.26
N ILE A 27 -8.98 11.44 4.66
CA ILE A 27 -9.04 10.14 5.34
C ILE A 27 -7.64 9.54 5.49
N THR A 28 -6.78 9.71 4.48
CA THR A 28 -5.39 9.22 4.51
C THR A 28 -4.48 10.06 5.39
N ARG A 29 -4.88 11.30 5.74
CA ARG A 29 -4.11 12.30 6.50
C ARG A 29 -2.74 12.62 5.88
N ALA A 30 -2.54 12.29 4.61
CA ALA A 30 -1.37 12.73 3.86
C ALA A 30 -1.53 14.23 3.54
N LEU A 31 -0.44 15.00 3.68
CA LEU A 31 -0.41 16.44 3.43
C LEU A 31 -0.37 16.75 1.91
N VAL A 32 -1.23 16.11 1.13
CA VAL A 32 -1.30 16.34 -0.31
C VAL A 32 -2.06 17.63 -0.55
N HIS A 33 -1.36 18.65 -1.05
CA HIS A 33 -1.90 20.02 -1.20
C HIS A 33 -2.99 20.17 -2.27
N LYS A 34 -3.32 19.09 -2.98
CA LYS A 34 -4.37 19.02 -4.00
C LYS A 34 -5.05 17.65 -3.91
N SER A 35 -6.33 17.61 -4.22
CA SER A 35 -7.29 16.48 -4.22
C SER A 35 -6.92 15.25 -5.09
N LYS A 36 -5.63 14.99 -5.35
CA LYS A 36 -5.15 13.88 -6.18
C LYS A 36 -4.43 12.86 -5.31
N THR A 37 -5.06 11.72 -5.11
CA THR A 37 -4.47 10.55 -4.43
C THR A 37 -3.68 9.65 -5.35
N PHE A 38 -3.69 9.90 -6.65
CA PHE A 38 -3.01 9.07 -7.64
C PHE A 38 -1.93 9.82 -8.38
N ASN A 39 -0.96 9.06 -8.89
CA ASN A 39 0.13 9.50 -9.76
C ASN A 39 0.89 10.72 -9.20
N GLN A 40 1.11 10.73 -7.88
CA GLN A 40 1.93 11.77 -7.26
C GLN A 40 3.40 11.43 -7.48
N LEU A 41 4.21 12.44 -7.77
CA LEU A 41 5.66 12.27 -7.84
C LEU A 41 6.26 12.48 -6.46
N LEU A 42 7.06 11.52 -6.01
CA LEU A 42 7.81 11.58 -4.78
C LEU A 42 9.29 11.45 -5.10
N GLY A 43 10.05 12.52 -4.84
CA GLY A 43 11.50 12.47 -4.83
C GLY A 43 11.97 11.88 -3.50
N VAL A 44 12.66 10.74 -3.55
CA VAL A 44 13.27 10.09 -2.39
C VAL A 44 14.71 9.75 -2.76
N ASP A 45 15.66 10.44 -2.14
CA ASP A 45 17.06 10.44 -2.57
C ASP A 45 17.16 10.77 -4.09
N ASP A 46 17.90 9.96 -4.85
CA ASP A 46 18.04 10.06 -6.32
C ASP A 46 16.90 9.36 -7.09
N TYR A 47 15.85 8.89 -6.40
CA TYR A 47 14.73 8.20 -7.03
C TYR A 47 13.51 9.10 -7.15
N LEU A 48 12.96 9.18 -8.35
CA LEU A 48 11.64 9.76 -8.59
C LEU A 48 10.63 8.63 -8.72
N GLN A 49 9.71 8.53 -7.76
CA GLN A 49 8.70 7.47 -7.72
C GLN A 49 7.31 8.04 -7.98
N THR A 50 6.53 7.33 -8.80
CA THR A 50 5.09 7.59 -8.91
C THR A 50 4.37 6.82 -7.83
N ILE A 51 3.62 7.52 -6.99
CA ILE A 51 2.98 6.94 -5.81
C ILE A 51 1.47 7.22 -5.79
N ASP A 52 0.74 6.30 -5.17
CA ASP A 52 -0.70 6.34 -5.00
C ASP A 52 -1.09 6.08 -3.55
N TYR A 53 -2.18 6.71 -3.10
CA TYR A 53 -2.67 6.61 -1.73
C TYR A 53 -4.02 5.94 -1.64
N VAL A 54 -4.13 5.06 -0.64
CA VAL A 54 -5.38 4.46 -0.24
C VAL A 54 -5.37 4.20 1.25
N SER A 55 -6.53 4.24 1.89
CA SER A 55 -6.73 3.78 3.26
C SER A 55 -7.61 2.55 3.26
N MET A 56 -7.17 1.50 3.98
CA MET A 56 -7.99 0.34 4.35
C MET A 56 -8.48 0.44 5.80
N GLY A 57 -8.52 1.65 6.36
CA GLY A 57 -8.63 1.93 7.80
C GLY A 57 -7.29 2.37 8.42
N ASN A 58 -6.18 2.11 7.72
CA ASN A 58 -4.83 2.60 7.96
C ASN A 58 -4.21 3.06 6.62
N PRO A 59 -3.21 3.96 6.63
CA PRO A 59 -2.70 4.58 5.40
C PRO A 59 -1.72 3.66 4.64
N HIS A 60 -1.87 3.61 3.31
CA HIS A 60 -1.00 2.88 2.39
C HIS A 60 -0.50 3.78 1.26
N CYS A 61 0.79 3.68 0.97
CA CYS A 61 1.49 4.29 -0.16
C CYS A 61 1.92 3.17 -1.11
N VAL A 62 1.29 3.11 -2.28
CA VAL A 62 1.51 2.08 -3.29
C VAL A 62 2.37 2.63 -4.41
N ILE A 63 3.38 1.85 -4.81
CA ILE A 63 4.36 2.19 -5.84
C ILE A 63 4.41 1.04 -6.84
N PHE A 64 4.00 1.30 -8.08
CA PHE A 64 4.10 0.29 -9.15
C PHE A 64 5.45 0.40 -9.85
N SER A 65 6.15 -0.73 -9.99
CA SER A 65 7.46 -0.82 -10.64
C SER A 65 7.70 -2.21 -11.23
N ASP A 66 8.42 -2.28 -12.35
CA ASP A 66 8.85 -3.56 -12.95
C ASP A 66 9.99 -4.23 -12.19
N GLN A 67 10.69 -3.47 -11.35
CA GLN A 67 11.78 -3.92 -10.51
C GLN A 67 11.45 -3.64 -9.05
N ILE A 68 11.23 -4.72 -8.30
CA ILE A 68 11.01 -4.70 -6.86
C ILE A 68 11.94 -5.73 -6.22
N SER A 69 12.43 -5.45 -5.01
CA SER A 69 13.20 -6.38 -4.22
C SER A 69 13.19 -5.98 -2.75
N LYS A 70 13.38 -6.94 -1.86
CA LYS A 70 13.65 -6.67 -0.43
C LYS A 70 14.69 -5.58 -0.21
N GLN A 71 15.76 -5.53 -0.99
CA GLN A 71 16.81 -4.51 -0.83
C GLN A 71 16.28 -3.11 -1.14
N ILE A 72 15.53 -2.95 -2.24
CA ILE A 72 14.88 -1.68 -2.61
C ILE A 72 13.88 -1.28 -1.53
N THR A 73 13.06 -2.21 -1.08
CA THR A 73 12.02 -1.96 -0.08
C THR A 73 12.60 -1.60 1.28
N CYS A 74 13.68 -2.24 1.73
CA CYS A 74 14.36 -1.85 2.96
C CYS A 74 15.02 -0.47 2.85
N LYS A 75 15.60 -0.14 1.68
CA LYS A 75 16.24 1.16 1.45
C LYS A 75 15.22 2.30 1.44
N LEU A 76 14.17 2.17 0.63
CA LEU A 76 13.20 3.24 0.37
C LEU A 76 12.02 3.23 1.35
N GLY A 77 11.61 2.06 1.83
CA GLY A 77 10.44 1.92 2.70
C GLY A 77 10.56 2.74 3.98
N ALA A 78 11.71 2.70 4.66
CA ALA A 78 11.95 3.48 5.87
C ALA A 78 11.90 4.99 5.62
N VAL A 79 12.44 5.45 4.49
CA VAL A 79 12.45 6.87 4.12
C VAL A 79 11.04 7.34 3.79
N ILE A 80 10.31 6.55 3.00
CA ILE A 80 8.93 6.86 2.58
C ILE A 80 7.97 6.80 3.76
N GLU A 81 8.10 5.82 4.66
CA GLU A 81 7.28 5.72 5.88
C GLU A 81 7.30 7.03 6.67
N ASN A 82 8.47 7.65 6.80
CA ASN A 82 8.69 8.85 7.62
C ASN A 82 8.71 10.14 6.79
N TYR A 83 8.36 10.07 5.50
CA TYR A 83 8.39 11.23 4.61
C TYR A 83 7.41 12.30 5.12
N THR A 84 7.78 13.57 4.99
CA THR A 84 7.02 14.72 5.53
C THR A 84 5.57 14.77 5.06
N LEU A 85 5.30 14.16 3.90
CA LEU A 85 3.96 13.98 3.35
C LEU A 85 3.04 13.11 4.23
N PHE A 86 3.60 12.23 5.07
CA PHE A 86 2.88 11.31 5.95
C PHE A 86 3.14 11.66 7.42
N PRO A 87 2.44 12.66 7.98
CA PRO A 87 2.65 13.09 9.37
C PRO A 87 2.35 11.97 10.40
N ASN A 88 1.48 11.02 10.05
CA ASN A 88 1.18 9.84 10.86
C ASN A 88 1.83 8.55 10.34
N LYS A 89 2.89 8.72 9.53
CA LYS A 89 3.59 7.68 8.78
C LYS A 89 2.66 6.88 7.85
N THR A 90 3.22 5.98 7.05
CA THR A 90 2.43 5.14 6.13
C THR A 90 3.04 3.74 5.95
N ASN A 91 2.19 2.78 5.59
CA ASN A 91 2.67 1.51 5.06
C ASN A 91 3.10 1.73 3.61
N VAL A 92 4.17 1.09 3.16
CA VAL A 92 4.70 1.25 1.80
C VAL A 92 4.69 -0.09 1.08
N GLN A 93 4.11 -0.13 -0.11
CA GLN A 93 4.07 -1.32 -0.95
C GLN A 93 4.75 -1.06 -2.28
N PHE A 94 5.74 -1.88 -2.61
CA PHE A 94 6.30 -1.95 -3.95
C PHE A 94 5.64 -3.10 -4.70
N ALA A 95 4.92 -2.78 -5.76
CA ALA A 95 4.04 -3.69 -6.47
C ALA A 95 4.50 -3.88 -7.92
N LYS A 96 4.69 -5.13 -8.33
CA LYS A 96 4.94 -5.51 -9.72
C LYS A 96 3.72 -6.26 -10.26
N VAL A 97 3.08 -5.69 -11.27
CA VAL A 97 2.00 -6.38 -11.98
C VAL A 97 2.62 -7.47 -12.84
N VAL A 98 2.38 -8.74 -12.50
CA VAL A 98 2.87 -9.88 -13.28
C VAL A 98 1.91 -10.16 -14.44
N ASN A 99 0.61 -10.12 -14.15
CA ASN A 99 -0.48 -10.20 -15.12
C ASN A 99 -1.78 -9.66 -14.49
N GLN A 100 -2.90 -9.70 -15.23
CA GLN A 100 -4.19 -9.18 -14.77
C GLN A 100 -4.72 -9.82 -13.46
N HIS A 101 -4.23 -11.01 -13.09
CA HIS A 101 -4.69 -11.80 -11.95
C HIS A 101 -3.59 -12.00 -10.90
N THR A 102 -2.41 -11.39 -11.08
CA THR A 102 -1.26 -11.63 -10.19
C THR A 102 -0.41 -10.38 -10.05
N ILE A 103 -0.21 -9.95 -8.81
CA ILE A 103 0.70 -8.87 -8.42
C ILE A 103 1.69 -9.43 -7.41
N GLN A 104 2.99 -9.21 -7.64
CA GLN A 104 4.03 -9.49 -6.68
C GLN A 104 4.26 -8.27 -5.78
N LEU A 105 4.43 -8.48 -4.48
CA LEU A 105 4.59 -7.42 -3.49
C LEU A 105 5.88 -7.56 -2.69
N GLU A 106 6.47 -6.41 -2.36
CA GLU A 106 7.42 -6.24 -1.27
C GLU A 106 6.87 -5.17 -0.32
N ILE A 107 6.88 -5.45 0.99
CA ILE A 107 6.08 -4.69 1.98
C ILE A 107 6.98 -4.10 3.05
N TRP A 108 6.80 -2.82 3.30
CA TRP A 108 7.29 -2.11 4.47
C TRP A 108 6.11 -1.66 5.32
N GLU A 109 5.94 -2.27 6.50
CA GLU A 109 4.86 -1.97 7.44
C GLU A 109 5.26 -0.84 8.39
N ARG A 110 4.35 0.11 8.57
CA ARG A 110 4.51 1.24 9.48
C ARG A 110 4.81 0.76 10.90
N GLY A 111 5.96 1.14 11.44
CA GLY A 111 6.41 0.79 12.78
C GLY A 111 6.91 -0.66 12.95
N ALA A 112 6.84 -1.50 11.91
CA ALA A 112 7.33 -2.88 11.94
C ALA A 112 8.50 -3.13 10.98
N GLY A 113 8.66 -2.29 9.96
CA GLY A 113 9.70 -2.44 8.94
C GLY A 113 9.33 -3.48 7.88
N TYR A 114 10.32 -4.13 7.29
CA TYR A 114 10.10 -5.13 6.25
C TYR A 114 9.36 -6.36 6.78
N THR A 115 8.24 -6.73 6.16
CA THR A 115 7.43 -7.90 6.53
C THR A 115 7.19 -8.81 5.33
N LEU A 116 6.97 -10.10 5.61
CA LEU A 116 6.71 -11.11 4.57
C LEU A 116 5.29 -11.02 4.00
N SER A 117 4.34 -10.48 4.77
CA SER A 117 2.93 -10.40 4.37
C SER A 117 2.16 -9.36 5.17
N SER A 118 1.09 -8.85 4.56
CA SER A 118 0.15 -7.94 5.19
C SER A 118 -1.18 -7.97 4.44
N GLY A 119 -2.27 -8.29 5.14
CA GLY A 119 -3.61 -8.41 4.54
C GLY A 119 -4.14 -7.07 4.03
N SER A 120 -4.06 -6.02 4.84
CA SER A 120 -4.46 -4.66 4.46
C SER A 120 -3.61 -4.12 3.31
N SER A 121 -2.30 -4.38 3.30
CA SER A 121 -1.41 -4.00 2.19
C SER A 121 -1.81 -4.68 0.88
N SER A 122 -2.13 -5.96 0.93
CA SER A 122 -2.58 -6.71 -0.25
C SER A 122 -3.88 -6.14 -0.82
N CYS A 123 -4.85 -5.84 0.05
CA CYS A 123 -6.11 -5.20 -0.34
C CYS A 123 -5.90 -3.79 -0.91
N ALA A 124 -5.03 -2.99 -0.29
CA ALA A 124 -4.69 -1.64 -0.72
C ALA A 124 -4.14 -1.64 -2.15
N VAL A 125 -3.16 -2.50 -2.46
CA VAL A 125 -2.55 -2.55 -3.79
C VAL A 125 -3.57 -2.94 -4.85
N VAL A 126 -4.40 -3.94 -4.60
CA VAL A 126 -5.44 -4.36 -5.55
C VAL A 126 -6.47 -3.25 -5.76
N ALA A 127 -6.89 -2.57 -4.70
CA ALA A 127 -7.83 -1.45 -4.79
C ALA A 127 -7.28 -0.31 -5.66
N VAL A 128 -5.99 0.03 -5.50
CA VAL A 128 -5.32 1.03 -6.35
C VAL A 128 -5.21 0.53 -7.80
N ALA A 129 -4.80 -0.73 -8.00
CA ALA A 129 -4.65 -1.31 -9.35
C ALA A 129 -5.95 -1.27 -10.15
N ILE A 130 -7.09 -1.56 -9.52
CA ILE A 130 -8.42 -1.51 -10.15
C ILE A 130 -8.84 -0.07 -10.44
N LYS A 131 -8.59 0.87 -9.52
CA LYS A 131 -9.06 2.26 -9.65
C LYS A 131 -8.22 3.13 -10.59
N LYS A 132 -6.97 2.77 -10.86
CA LYS A 132 -6.09 3.48 -11.81
C LYS A 132 -6.40 3.20 -13.28
N VAL A 133 -7.23 2.20 -13.59
CA VAL A 133 -7.65 1.86 -14.96
C VAL A 133 -8.67 2.86 -15.48
#